data_AF-A0A494J421-F1
#
_entry.id   AF-A0A494J421-F1
#
_cell.length_a   1.000
_cell.length_b   1.000
_cell.length_c   1.000
_cell.angle_alpha   90.00
_cell.angle_beta   90.00
_cell.angle_gamma   90.00
#
_symmetry.space_group_name_H-M   'P 1'
#
loop_
_entity.id
_entity.type
_entity.pdbx_description
1 polymer ?
#
loop_
_entity_poly.entity_id
_entity_poly.type
_entity_poly.pdbx_seq_one_letter_code
_entity_poly.pdbx_strand_id
1 'polypeptide(L)'
;MNVLFNWNQLIKILRFNRRFFPNKEENANLLRAYQSFTATVNKQIENTSDLRGNKIQALNKQIKTDLPESFVISIPIFKNSVPVSFPVEICIEETDAGVRFWFESIELSELLELRVDEIFREQLEYFEALGIPVIQK
;
A
#
# COMPACT_ATOMS: atom_id res chain seq x y z
N MET A 1 -2.37 -12.92 -5.43
CA MET A 1 -3.13 -12.20 -6.49
C MET A 1 -3.24 -10.77 -6.01
N ASN A 2 -2.54 -9.83 -6.66
CA ASN A 2 -2.51 -8.44 -6.21
C ASN A 2 -3.87 -7.78 -6.45
N VAL A 3 -4.37 -7.09 -5.42
CA VAL A 3 -5.61 -6.32 -5.55
C VAL A 3 -5.30 -5.05 -6.30
N LEU A 4 -5.89 -4.90 -7.49
CA LEU A 4 -5.75 -3.72 -8.31
C LEU A 4 -6.84 -2.70 -7.97
N PHE A 5 -6.44 -1.45 -7.85
CA PHE A 5 -7.32 -0.32 -7.57
C PHE A 5 -7.34 0.64 -8.74
N ASN A 6 -8.52 1.13 -9.11
CA ASN A 6 -8.63 2.41 -9.80
C ASN A 6 -8.43 3.57 -8.81
N TRP A 7 -8.30 4.79 -9.32
CA TRP A 7 -8.08 5.97 -8.47
C TRP A 7 -9.14 6.16 -7.38
N ASN A 8 -10.43 6.03 -7.71
CA ASN A 8 -11.51 6.18 -6.72
C ASN A 8 -11.39 5.14 -5.58
N GLN A 9 -11.02 3.91 -5.93
CA GLN A 9 -10.79 2.83 -4.97
C GLN A 9 -9.55 3.10 -4.11
N LEU A 10 -8.46 3.61 -4.69
CA LEU A 10 -7.27 4.02 -3.95
C LEU A 10 -7.60 5.11 -2.91
N ILE A 11 -8.28 6.17 -3.32
CA ILE A 11 -8.69 7.24 -2.40
C ILE A 11 -9.58 6.68 -1.28
N LYS A 12 -10.51 5.78 -1.63
CA LYS A 12 -11.40 5.14 -0.65
C LYS A 12 -10.61 4.33 0.37
N ILE A 13 -9.68 3.47 -0.09
CA ILE A 13 -8.94 2.59 0.81
C ILE A 13 -8.01 3.38 1.72
N LEU A 14 -7.32 4.41 1.21
CA LEU A 14 -6.45 5.28 2.03
C LEU A 14 -7.26 6.08 3.06
N ARG A 15 -8.45 6.57 2.70
CA ARG A 15 -9.33 7.35 3.59
C ARG A 15 -9.89 6.49 4.74
N PHE A 16 -10.44 5.32 4.42
CA PHE A 16 -11.14 4.50 5.41
C PHE A 16 -10.20 3.68 6.31
N ASN A 17 -8.92 3.59 5.95
CA ASN A 17 -7.90 2.90 6.73
C ASN A 17 -6.93 3.84 7.44
N ARG A 18 -7.30 5.13 7.60
CA ARG A 18 -6.52 6.13 8.34
C ARG A 18 -6.07 5.69 9.74
N ARG A 19 -6.85 4.82 10.41
CA ARG A 19 -6.53 4.30 11.76
C ARG A 19 -5.21 3.51 11.81
N PHE A 20 -4.72 3.04 10.67
CA PHE A 20 -3.49 2.26 10.58
C PHE A 20 -2.26 3.12 10.32
N PHE A 21 -2.42 4.42 10.08
CA PHE A 21 -1.27 5.31 9.93
C PHE A 21 -0.75 5.71 11.31
N PRO A 22 0.57 5.79 11.51
CA PRO A 22 1.16 6.18 12.80
C PRO A 22 0.77 7.62 13.17
N ASN A 23 0.65 8.51 12.17
CA ASN A 23 0.14 9.85 12.34
C ASN A 23 -1.02 10.14 11.37
N LYS A 24 -2.06 10.79 11.89
CA LYS A 24 -3.20 11.32 11.14
C LYS A 24 -2.80 12.31 10.04
N GLU A 25 -1.72 13.05 10.24
CA GLU A 25 -1.21 14.03 9.27
C GLU A 25 -0.56 13.36 8.05
N GLU A 26 0.19 12.27 8.25
CA GLU A 26 0.80 11.52 7.15
C GLU A 26 -0.27 10.98 6.19
N ASN A 27 -1.33 10.38 6.75
CA ASN A 27 -2.48 9.96 5.95
C ASN A 27 -3.12 11.13 5.20
N ALA A 28 -3.29 12.27 5.86
CA ALA A 28 -3.91 13.44 5.24
C ALA A 28 -3.05 14.01 4.10
N ASN A 29 -1.73 14.06 4.28
CA ASN A 29 -0.79 14.53 3.27
C ASN A 29 -0.76 13.59 2.06
N LEU A 30 -0.68 12.28 2.30
CA LEU A 30 -0.77 11.26 1.26
C LEU A 30 -2.10 11.37 0.49
N LEU A 31 -3.21 11.42 1.22
CA LEU A 31 -4.54 11.51 0.61
C LEU A 31 -4.68 12.78 -0.24
N ARG A 32 -4.19 13.94 0.23
CA ARG A 32 -4.20 15.19 -0.54
C ARG A 32 -3.36 15.06 -1.81
N ALA A 33 -2.15 14.51 -1.73
CA ALA A 33 -1.28 14.33 -2.91
C ALA A 33 -1.99 13.51 -4.00
N TYR A 34 -2.55 12.36 -3.63
CA TYR A 34 -3.28 11.50 -4.57
C TYR A 34 -4.63 12.08 -5.02
N GLN A 35 -5.27 12.94 -4.23
CA GLN A 35 -6.47 13.65 -4.69
C GLN A 35 -6.14 14.75 -5.71
N SER A 36 -5.04 15.48 -5.48
CA SER A 36 -4.55 16.51 -6.38
C SER A 36 -4.04 15.94 -7.70
N PHE A 37 -3.51 14.71 -7.71
CA PHE A 37 -3.13 13.98 -8.93
C PHE A 37 -4.20 14.03 -10.02
N THR A 38 -5.43 13.58 -9.71
CA THR A 38 -6.52 13.56 -10.69
C THR A 38 -6.97 14.96 -11.11
N ALA A 39 -6.95 15.92 -10.18
CA ALA A 39 -7.29 17.30 -10.51
C ALA A 39 -6.27 17.91 -11.50
N THR A 40 -4.98 17.62 -11.32
CA THR A 40 -3.90 18.05 -12.21
C THR A 40 -4.01 17.37 -13.57
N VAL A 41 -4.21 16.04 -13.60
CA VAL A 41 -4.41 15.27 -14.85
C VAL A 41 -5.61 15.81 -15.64
N ASN A 42 -6.76 16.01 -15.00
CA ASN A 42 -7.96 16.51 -15.67
C ASN A 42 -7.79 17.94 -16.19
N LYS A 43 -7.27 18.86 -15.36
CA LYS A 43 -6.99 20.25 -15.78
C LYS A 43 -6.00 20.31 -16.93
N GLN A 44 -5.01 19.44 -16.95
CA GLN A 44 -4.01 19.45 -18.00
C GLN A 44 -4.53 18.80 -19.28
N ILE A 45 -5.36 17.75 -19.21
CA ILE A 45 -6.12 17.21 -20.37
C ILE A 45 -6.96 18.32 -21.02
N GLU A 46 -7.69 19.10 -20.23
CA GLU A 46 -8.46 20.26 -20.70
C GLU A 46 -7.57 21.31 -21.38
N ASN A 47 -6.33 21.53 -20.90
CA ASN A 47 -5.38 22.47 -21.51
C ASN A 47 -4.60 21.88 -22.71
N THR A 48 -4.54 20.55 -22.85
CA THR A 48 -3.80 19.87 -23.95
C THR A 48 -4.68 19.60 -25.17
N SER A 49 -6.00 19.79 -25.09
CA SER A 49 -6.87 19.75 -26.28
C SER A 49 -6.42 20.71 -27.38
N ASP A 50 -5.62 21.73 -27.03
CA ASP A 50 -5.07 22.69 -27.98
C ASP A 50 -3.71 22.29 -28.61
N LEU A 51 -2.88 21.39 -28.03
CA LEU A 51 -1.54 21.08 -28.61
C LEU A 51 -0.96 19.68 -28.23
N ARG A 52 -0.96 18.77 -29.24
CA ARG A 52 -0.15 17.55 -29.54
C ARG A 52 0.61 16.78 -28.43
N GLY A 53 0.60 15.44 -28.57
CA GLY A 53 1.00 14.40 -27.62
C GLY A 53 2.43 14.33 -27.05
N ASN A 54 3.38 15.17 -27.48
CA ASN A 54 4.71 15.19 -26.87
C ASN A 54 4.70 15.84 -25.46
N LYS A 55 3.76 16.77 -25.23
CA LYS A 55 3.55 17.36 -23.89
C LYS A 55 2.92 16.38 -22.91
N ILE A 56 2.10 15.44 -23.39
CA ILE A 56 1.42 14.43 -22.56
C ILE A 56 2.45 13.47 -21.93
N GLN A 57 3.46 13.04 -22.69
CA GLN A 57 4.48 12.11 -22.19
C GLN A 57 5.43 12.74 -21.17
N ALA A 58 5.88 13.98 -21.40
CA ALA A 58 6.72 14.70 -20.44
C ALA A 58 5.97 15.00 -19.14
N LEU A 59 4.67 15.28 -19.24
CA LEU A 59 3.80 15.53 -18.11
C LEU A 59 3.57 14.28 -17.26
N ASN A 60 3.29 13.14 -17.88
CA ASN A 60 3.13 11.86 -17.18
C ASN A 60 4.39 11.52 -16.36
N LYS A 61 5.58 11.86 -16.87
CA LYS A 61 6.85 11.64 -16.17
C LYS A 61 7.02 12.56 -14.95
N GLN A 62 6.64 13.84 -15.07
CA GLN A 62 6.74 14.81 -13.97
C GLN A 62 5.72 14.54 -12.86
N ILE A 63 4.49 14.15 -13.21
CA ILE A 63 3.46 13.82 -12.23
C ILE A 63 3.86 12.58 -11.42
N LYS A 64 4.52 11.58 -12.04
CA LYS A 64 5.03 10.40 -11.32
C LYS A 64 6.04 10.77 -10.23
N THR A 65 6.90 11.78 -10.45
CA THR A 65 7.94 12.19 -9.49
C THR A 65 7.43 13.00 -8.29
N ASP A 66 6.23 13.59 -8.35
CA ASP A 66 5.70 14.44 -7.26
C ASP A 66 4.79 13.69 -6.27
N LEU A 67 4.48 12.41 -6.55
CA LEU A 67 3.62 11.61 -5.68
C LEU A 67 4.46 10.81 -4.66
N PRO A 68 4.02 10.73 -3.39
CA PRO A 68 4.65 9.84 -2.43
C PRO A 68 4.53 8.39 -2.89
N GLU A 69 5.66 7.72 -3.14
CA GLU A 69 5.70 6.34 -3.65
C GLU A 69 5.50 5.29 -2.55
N SER A 70 5.57 5.68 -1.27
CA SER A 70 5.38 4.78 -0.15
C SER A 70 4.83 5.50 1.09
N PHE A 71 4.28 4.72 2.01
CA PHE A 71 3.76 5.17 3.29
C PHE A 71 3.92 4.08 4.35
N VAL A 72 3.95 4.46 5.62
CA VAL A 72 4.05 3.51 6.74
C VAL A 72 2.68 3.23 7.32
N ILE A 73 2.39 1.97 7.59
CA ILE A 73 1.23 1.56 8.39
C ILE A 73 1.67 0.74 9.60
N SER A 74 0.84 0.73 10.63
CA SER A 74 0.97 -0.11 11.81
C SER A 74 -0.27 -0.97 11.94
N ILE A 75 -0.13 -2.27 11.68
CA ILE A 75 -1.24 -3.23 11.74
C ILE A 75 -0.80 -4.54 12.39
N PRO A 76 -1.71 -5.26 13.06
CA PRO A 76 -1.45 -6.64 13.46
C PRO A 76 -1.45 -7.53 12.20
N ILE A 77 -0.32 -8.15 11.91
CA ILE A 77 -0.16 -9.05 10.74
C ILE A 77 -0.72 -10.46 11.02
N PHE A 78 -0.79 -10.86 12.29
CA PHE A 78 -1.51 -12.06 12.75
C PHE A 78 -2.67 -11.70 13.69
N LYS A 79 -3.68 -12.57 13.76
CA LYS A 79 -4.80 -12.38 14.69
C LYS A 79 -4.28 -12.32 16.12
N ASN A 80 -4.79 -11.35 16.89
CA ASN A 80 -4.42 -11.11 18.30
C ASN A 80 -2.92 -10.84 18.53
N SER A 81 -2.16 -10.48 17.48
CA SER A 81 -0.77 -10.06 17.62
C SER A 81 -0.65 -8.57 17.90
N VAL A 82 0.50 -8.17 18.45
CA VAL A 82 0.85 -6.75 18.60
C VAL A 82 1.02 -6.13 17.19
N PRO A 83 0.50 -4.92 16.94
CA PRO A 83 0.72 -4.24 15.68
C PRO A 83 2.21 -4.06 15.36
N VAL A 84 2.58 -4.30 14.11
CA VAL A 84 3.93 -4.06 13.59
C VAL A 84 3.85 -2.95 12.55
N SER A 85 4.83 -2.04 12.60
CA SER A 85 4.95 -0.95 11.65
C SER A 85 5.88 -1.34 10.52
N PHE A 86 5.46 -1.12 9.27
CA PHE A 86 6.25 -1.42 8.08
C PHE A 86 5.83 -0.49 6.92
N PRO A 87 6.74 -0.23 5.95
CA PRO A 87 6.45 0.56 4.77
C PRO A 87 5.63 -0.25 3.75
N VAL A 88 4.78 0.46 3.03
CA VAL A 88 3.96 -0.02 1.93
C VAL A 88 4.21 0.88 0.73
N GLU A 89 4.61 0.28 -0.37
CA GLU A 89 4.84 0.93 -1.65
C GLU A 89 3.53 1.04 -2.43
N ILE A 90 3.33 2.16 -3.11
CA ILE A 90 2.21 2.40 -4.01
C ILE A 90 2.72 2.27 -5.44
N CYS A 91 2.45 1.12 -6.04
CA CYS A 91 2.81 0.89 -7.42
C CYS A 91 1.74 1.46 -8.36
N ILE A 92 2.18 1.98 -9.51
CA ILE A 92 1.33 2.66 -10.49
C ILE A 92 1.64 2.14 -11.90
N GLU A 93 0.62 1.70 -12.62
CA GLU A 93 0.72 1.27 -14.01
C GLU A 93 -0.31 1.99 -14.88
N GLU A 94 0.14 2.42 -16.07
CA GLU A 94 -0.73 2.96 -17.10
C GLU A 94 -1.24 1.82 -17.99
N THR A 95 -2.54 1.78 -18.23
CA THR A 95 -3.19 0.81 -19.12
C THR A 95 -4.13 1.52 -20.07
N ASP A 96 -4.57 0.83 -21.13
CA ASP A 96 -5.52 1.41 -22.11
C ASP A 96 -6.83 1.92 -21.50
N ALA A 97 -7.20 1.39 -20.32
CA ALA A 97 -8.39 1.77 -19.57
C ALA A 97 -8.15 2.85 -18.48
N GLY A 98 -6.94 3.41 -18.41
CA GLY A 98 -6.51 4.38 -17.41
C GLY A 98 -5.43 3.85 -16.46
N VAL A 99 -5.33 4.47 -15.28
CA VAL A 99 -4.26 4.18 -14.31
C VAL A 99 -4.72 3.15 -13.28
N ARG A 100 -3.87 2.16 -13.00
CA ARG A 100 -4.05 1.14 -11.96
C ARG A 100 -3.03 1.32 -10.86
N PHE A 101 -3.46 1.01 -9.65
CA PHE A 101 -2.66 1.08 -8.44
C PHE A 101 -2.68 -0.26 -7.71
N TRP A 102 -1.59 -0.64 -7.07
CA TRP A 102 -1.56 -1.73 -6.10
C TRP A 102 -0.53 -1.42 -5.02
N PHE A 103 -0.54 -2.24 -3.97
CA PHE A 103 0.38 -2.09 -2.86
C PHE A 103 1.35 -3.26 -2.82
N GLU A 104 2.60 -2.97 -2.53
CA GLU A 104 3.66 -3.95 -2.29
C GLU A 104 4.38 -3.63 -0.99
N SER A 105 4.92 -4.66 -0.33
CA SER A 105 5.78 -4.49 0.84
C SER A 105 6.72 -5.68 0.99
N ILE A 106 8.00 -5.42 0.74
CA ILE A 106 9.07 -6.42 0.93
C ILE A 106 9.18 -6.75 2.42
N GLU A 107 9.20 -5.72 3.27
CA GLU A 107 9.31 -5.87 4.72
C GLU A 107 8.15 -6.68 5.31
N LEU A 108 6.92 -6.49 4.83
CA LEU A 108 5.79 -7.34 5.26
C LEU A 108 6.01 -8.81 4.87
N SER A 109 6.56 -9.07 3.69
CA SER A 109 6.81 -10.43 3.21
C SER A 109 7.85 -11.14 4.09
N GLU A 110 8.96 -10.45 4.39
CA GLU A 110 10.00 -10.94 5.30
C GLU A 110 9.46 -11.15 6.72
N LEU A 111 8.67 -10.21 7.23
CA LEU A 111 8.05 -10.31 8.55
C LEU A 111 7.10 -11.51 8.64
N LEU A 112 6.33 -11.80 7.59
CA LEU A 112 5.44 -12.96 7.57
C LEU A 112 6.22 -14.27 7.60
N GLU A 113 7.30 -14.39 6.83
CA GLU A 113 8.14 -15.59 6.81
C GLU A 113 8.77 -15.85 8.19
N LEU A 114 9.38 -14.84 8.79
CA LEU A 114 10.03 -14.98 10.11
C LEU A 114 9.02 -15.27 11.22
N ARG A 115 7.89 -14.55 11.24
CA ARG A 115 6.95 -14.60 12.36
C ARG A 115 6.09 -15.86 12.38
N VAL A 116 5.84 -16.47 11.24
CA VAL A 116 5.13 -17.76 11.20
C VAL A 116 5.92 -18.80 12.00
N ASP A 117 7.21 -18.95 11.72
CA ASP A 117 8.05 -19.94 12.38
C ASP A 117 8.22 -19.65 13.88
N GLU A 118 8.37 -18.38 14.26
CA GLU A 118 8.43 -17.95 15.66
C GLU A 118 7.14 -18.32 16.40
N ILE A 119 5.98 -17.94 15.87
CA ILE A 119 4.69 -18.23 16.50
C ILE A 119 4.47 -19.74 16.64
N PHE A 120 4.77 -20.53 15.59
CA PHE A 120 4.63 -21.98 15.66
C PHE A 120 5.53 -22.59 16.74
N ARG A 121 6.77 -22.11 16.86
CA ARG A 121 7.71 -22.57 17.89
C ARG A 121 7.22 -22.23 19.30
N GLU A 122 6.77 -21.01 19.53
CA GLU A 122 6.20 -20.60 20.83
C GLU A 122 4.99 -21.47 21.22
N GLN A 123 4.11 -21.78 20.26
CA GLN A 123 2.97 -22.65 20.52
C GLN A 123 3.41 -24.09 20.78
N LEU A 124 4.40 -24.61 20.05
CA LEU A 124 4.94 -25.95 20.26
C LEU A 124 5.53 -26.09 21.67
N GLU A 125 6.39 -25.16 22.06
CA GLU A 125 6.99 -25.12 23.40
C GLU A 125 5.92 -25.03 24.50
N TYR A 126 4.87 -24.23 24.27
CA TYR A 126 3.74 -24.14 25.19
C TYR A 126 3.00 -25.47 25.36
N PHE A 127 2.71 -26.19 24.27
CA PHE A 127 2.03 -27.50 24.35
C PHE A 127 2.92 -28.60 24.92
N GLU A 128 4.21 -28.60 24.58
CA GLU A 128 5.20 -29.52 25.18
C GLU A 128 5.32 -29.30 26.68
N ALA A 129 5.35 -28.04 27.14
CA ALA A 129 5.36 -27.70 28.56
C ALA A 129 4.08 -28.17 29.29
N LEU A 130 2.96 -28.31 28.58
CA LEU A 130 1.72 -28.90 29.09
C LEU A 130 1.68 -30.43 28.98
N GLY A 131 2.72 -31.08 28.44
CA GLY A 131 2.79 -32.52 28.23
C GLY A 131 1.91 -33.04 27.08
N ILE A 132 1.50 -32.16 26.17
CA ILE A 132 0.66 -32.51 25.02
C ILE A 132 1.58 -32.89 23.85
N PRO A 133 1.48 -34.11 23.29
CA PRO A 133 2.29 -34.51 22.15
C PRO A 133 1.81 -33.78 20.89
N VAL A 134 2.73 -33.13 20.18
CA VAL A 134 2.48 -32.45 18.91
C VAL A 134 3.21 -33.18 17.79
N ILE A 135 2.50 -33.56 16.73
CA ILE A 135 3.08 -34.22 15.54
C ILE A 135 2.95 -33.25 14.37
N GLN A 136 4.08 -32.79 13.84
CA GLN A 136 4.15 -31.92 12.66
C GLN A 136 4.49 -32.77 11.43
N LYS A 137 3.87 -32.48 10.27
CA LYS A 137 4.12 -33.13 8.99
C LYS A 137 4.70 -32.14 8.00
#